data_AF-A0A5T5IAP5-F1
#
_entry.id   AF-A0A5T5IAP5-F1
#
_cell.length_a   1.000
_cell.length_b   1.000
_cell.length_c   1.000
_cell.angle_alpha   90.00
_cell.angle_beta   90.00
_cell.angle_gamma   90.00
#
_symmetry.space_group_name_H-M   'P 1'
#
loop_
_entity.id
_entity.type
_entity.pdbx_description
1 polymer ?
#
loop_
_entity_poly.entity_id
_entity_poly.type
_entity_poly.pdbx_seq_one_letter_code
_entity_poly.pdbx_strand_id
1 'polypeptide(L)'
;MNTVLEAISHYTDSLDGEEKIRALNRIKLFLHDISPFRHDPVDCVIWVPVSELSANDYNPNVMAPPEKKLLKHSVDTDGFTQPVVVFQTEKGYSIVDGFHRSGLCRKRLAHFTSGYVPVTLIRNDRGANMASTIRHNRARGKHHITPMSDIVRELYHLGWSDERISQELGMDRDEVLRLRQISGITEVFSDQDYSKAWSVS
;
A
#
# COMPACT_ATOMS: atom_id res chain seq x y z
N MET A 1 -6.40 26.43 -24.26
CA MET A 1 -6.52 25.98 -22.86
C MET A 1 -7.97 25.89 -22.44
N ASN A 2 -8.75 26.96 -22.59
CA ASN A 2 -10.21 26.94 -22.30
C ASN A 2 -10.96 25.83 -23.07
N THR A 3 -10.63 25.60 -24.35
CA THR A 3 -11.35 24.62 -25.19
C THR A 3 -11.27 23.15 -24.73
N VAL A 4 -10.14 22.72 -24.15
CA VAL A 4 -9.99 21.33 -23.67
C VAL A 4 -10.73 21.12 -22.36
N LEU A 5 -10.66 22.09 -21.44
CA LEU A 5 -11.39 22.03 -20.18
C LEU A 5 -12.90 22.13 -20.41
N GLU A 6 -13.33 22.96 -21.36
CA GLU A 6 -14.73 23.04 -21.81
C GLU A 6 -15.20 21.72 -22.42
N ALA A 7 -14.39 21.08 -23.26
CA ALA A 7 -14.72 19.77 -23.82
C ALA A 7 -14.84 18.68 -22.74
N ILE A 8 -13.95 18.67 -21.75
CA ILE A 8 -14.03 17.76 -20.60
C ILE A 8 -15.29 18.04 -19.78
N SER A 9 -15.59 19.31 -19.47
CA SER A 9 -16.79 19.69 -18.73
C SER A 9 -18.03 19.20 -19.46
N HIS A 10 -18.19 19.58 -20.73
CA HIS A 10 -19.32 19.20 -21.57
C HIS A 10 -19.50 17.67 -21.65
N TYR A 11 -18.41 16.93 -21.84
CA TYR A 11 -18.45 15.46 -21.84
C TYR A 11 -18.92 14.89 -20.49
N THR A 12 -18.49 15.46 -19.37
CA THR A 12 -18.84 14.96 -18.03
C THR A 12 -20.17 15.46 -17.49
N ASP A 13 -20.73 16.54 -18.04
CA ASP A 13 -22.00 17.13 -17.62
C ASP A 13 -23.20 16.28 -18.06
N SER A 14 -23.06 15.51 -19.15
CA SER A 14 -24.06 14.54 -19.60
C SER A 14 -24.05 13.23 -18.82
N LEU A 15 -23.10 13.04 -17.89
CA LEU A 15 -22.94 11.81 -17.12
C LEU A 15 -23.42 12.02 -15.68
N ASP A 16 -23.95 10.97 -15.06
CA ASP A 16 -24.35 10.98 -13.65
C ASP A 16 -23.70 9.83 -12.85
N GLY A 17 -23.84 9.91 -11.53
CA GLY A 17 -23.47 8.87 -10.58
C GLY A 17 -22.14 8.16 -10.88
N GLU A 18 -22.21 6.85 -11.09
CA GLU A 18 -21.07 5.98 -11.35
C GLU A 18 -20.41 6.22 -12.71
N GLU A 19 -21.19 6.56 -13.74
CA GLU A 19 -20.66 6.82 -15.09
C GLU A 19 -19.76 8.04 -15.09
N LYS A 20 -20.18 9.12 -14.42
CA LYS A 20 -19.37 10.33 -14.23
C LYS A 20 -18.08 10.02 -13.48
N ILE A 21 -18.14 9.21 -12.41
CA ILE A 21 -16.95 8.81 -11.64
C ILE A 21 -15.97 8.02 -12.52
N ARG A 22 -16.46 7.03 -13.28
CA ARG A 22 -15.63 6.22 -14.19
C ARG A 22 -14.98 7.08 -15.27
N ALA A 23 -15.72 8.00 -15.87
CA ALA A 23 -15.19 8.93 -16.86
C ALA A 23 -14.11 9.84 -16.29
N LEU A 24 -14.34 10.44 -15.11
CA LEU A 24 -13.36 11.28 -14.42
C LEU A 24 -12.12 10.49 -14.03
N ASN A 25 -12.26 9.25 -13.56
CA ASN A 25 -11.11 8.39 -13.26
C ASN A 25 -10.28 8.10 -14.52
N ARG A 26 -10.91 7.82 -15.66
CA ARG A 26 -10.20 7.62 -16.94
C ARG A 26 -9.41 8.85 -17.37
N ILE A 27 -10.01 10.04 -17.24
CA ILE A 27 -9.32 11.30 -17.54
C ILE A 27 -8.12 11.49 -16.61
N LYS A 28 -8.28 11.26 -15.30
CA LYS A 28 -7.17 11.36 -14.34
C LYS A 28 -6.03 10.41 -14.65
N LEU A 29 -6.34 9.15 -14.99
CA LEU A 29 -5.33 8.16 -15.37
C LEU A 29 -4.59 8.57 -16.65
N PHE A 30 -5.30 9.13 -17.63
CA PHE A 30 -4.67 9.68 -18.84
C PHE A 30 -3.74 10.85 -18.52
N LEU A 31 -4.19 11.79 -17.68
CA LEU A 31 -3.36 12.92 -17.25
C LEU A 31 -2.11 12.47 -16.48
N HIS A 32 -2.27 11.44 -15.64
CA HIS A 32 -1.15 10.83 -14.91
C HIS A 32 -0.12 10.23 -15.86
N ASP A 33 -0.54 9.52 -16.90
CA ASP A 33 0.36 8.86 -17.85
C ASP A 33 1.28 9.86 -18.58
N ILE A 34 0.74 11.04 -18.92
CA ILE A 34 1.50 12.12 -19.56
C ILE A 34 2.16 13.09 -18.56
N SER A 35 1.95 12.90 -17.25
CA SER A 35 2.47 13.79 -16.21
C SER A 35 4.00 13.66 -16.09
N PRO A 36 4.74 14.77 -15.86
CA PRO A 36 6.13 14.68 -15.45
C PRO A 36 6.30 14.02 -14.07
N PHE A 37 5.23 13.97 -13.25
CA PHE A 37 5.22 13.37 -11.92
C PHE A 37 4.64 11.96 -11.90
N ARG A 38 4.46 11.30 -13.06
CA ARG A 38 3.89 9.93 -13.19
C ARG A 38 4.58 8.83 -12.38
N HIS A 39 5.76 9.12 -11.83
CA HIS A 39 6.50 8.20 -10.98
C HIS A 39 6.06 8.26 -9.52
N ASP A 40 5.41 9.35 -9.11
CA ASP A 40 4.85 9.54 -7.78
C ASP A 40 3.36 9.16 -7.78
N PRO A 41 2.94 8.12 -7.04
CA PRO A 41 1.55 7.66 -7.03
C PRO A 41 0.54 8.77 -6.70
N VAL A 42 0.93 9.72 -5.85
CA VAL A 42 0.07 10.83 -5.40
C VAL A 42 -0.36 11.76 -6.52
N ASP A 43 0.36 11.78 -7.66
CA ASP A 43 -0.01 12.55 -8.85
C ASP A 43 -1.38 12.13 -9.40
N CYS A 44 -1.85 10.91 -9.08
CA CYS A 44 -3.17 10.42 -9.49
C CYS A 44 -3.97 9.80 -8.34
N VAL A 45 -5.08 10.45 -8.01
CA VAL A 45 -6.09 9.93 -7.07
C VAL A 45 -7.41 9.65 -7.79
N ILE A 46 -7.75 8.37 -7.90
CA ILE A 46 -9.03 7.89 -8.46
C ILE A 46 -9.99 7.47 -7.36
N TRP A 47 -11.29 7.43 -7.65
CA TRP A 47 -12.31 6.98 -6.69
C TRP A 47 -12.83 5.60 -7.07
N VAL A 48 -12.66 4.60 -6.21
CA VAL A 48 -13.06 3.22 -6.48
C VAL A 48 -14.18 2.78 -5.53
N PRO A 49 -15.10 1.90 -5.96
CA PRO A 49 -16.08 1.31 -5.07
C PRO A 49 -15.41 0.56 -3.92
N VAL A 50 -15.93 0.71 -2.70
CA VAL A 50 -15.42 -0.02 -1.53
C VAL A 50 -15.53 -1.54 -1.68
N SER A 51 -16.43 -2.01 -2.56
CA SER A 51 -16.57 -3.42 -2.92
C SER A 51 -15.41 -3.96 -3.75
N GLU A 52 -14.66 -3.10 -4.43
CA GLU A 52 -13.47 -3.47 -5.20
C GLU A 52 -12.19 -3.45 -4.35
N LEU A 53 -12.29 -3.07 -3.06
CA LEU A 53 -11.16 -3.04 -2.14
C LEU A 53 -11.11 -4.29 -1.26
N SER A 54 -9.94 -4.91 -1.24
CA SER A 54 -9.59 -6.02 -0.37
C SER A 54 -8.50 -5.61 0.63
N ALA A 55 -8.54 -6.15 1.84
CA ALA A 55 -7.40 -6.06 2.74
C ALA A 55 -6.24 -6.88 2.16
N ASN A 56 -5.00 -6.45 2.37
CA ASN A 56 -3.86 -7.34 2.20
C ASN A 56 -3.68 -8.21 3.46
N ASP A 57 -3.09 -9.38 3.30
CA ASP A 57 -2.83 -10.32 4.41
C ASP A 57 -1.75 -9.82 5.39
N TYR A 58 -1.06 -8.73 5.03
CA TYR A 58 0.09 -8.17 5.74
C TYR A 58 -0.22 -6.91 6.55
N ASN A 59 -1.49 -6.54 6.76
CA ASN A 59 -1.85 -5.38 7.58
C ASN A 59 -2.40 -5.79 8.96
N PRO A 60 -1.52 -5.95 9.96
CA PRO A 60 -1.88 -6.37 11.32
C PRO A 60 -2.47 -5.27 12.22
N ASN A 61 -2.71 -4.06 11.71
CA ASN A 61 -3.09 -2.93 12.56
C ASN A 61 -4.50 -3.07 13.15
N VAL A 62 -4.57 -3.21 14.47
CA VAL A 62 -5.78 -3.00 15.28
C VAL A 62 -5.74 -1.58 15.85
N MET A 63 -6.45 -0.65 15.21
CA MET A 63 -6.60 0.72 15.72
C MET A 63 -7.44 0.77 16.99
N ALA A 64 -6.99 1.53 17.99
CA ALA A 64 -7.70 1.68 19.25
C ALA A 64 -9.06 2.38 19.05
N PRO A 65 -10.10 2.05 19.84
CA PRO A 65 -11.43 2.65 19.67
C PRO A 65 -11.49 4.19 19.66
N PRO A 66 -10.73 4.93 20.49
CA PRO A 66 -10.72 6.40 20.45
C PRO A 66 -10.14 6.96 19.14
N GLU A 67 -9.04 6.38 18.65
CA GLU A 67 -8.42 6.78 17.38
C GLU A 67 -9.35 6.55 16.20
N LYS A 68 -10.10 5.44 16.21
CA LYS A 68 -11.10 5.14 15.18
C LYS A 68 -12.25 6.14 15.18
N LYS A 69 -12.68 6.62 16.35
CA LYS A 69 -13.69 7.67 16.47
C LYS A 69 -13.18 9.01 15.95
N LEU A 70 -11.95 9.39 16.30
CA LEU A 70 -11.32 10.61 15.80
C LEU A 70 -11.12 10.57 14.27
N LEU A 71 -10.67 9.44 13.72
CA LEU A 71 -10.53 9.28 12.28
C LEU A 71 -11.88 9.39 11.56
N LYS A 72 -12.94 8.77 12.12
CA LYS A 72 -14.30 8.95 11.60
C LYS A 72 -14.72 10.42 11.62
N HIS A 73 -14.49 11.12 12.73
CA HIS A 73 -14.82 12.53 12.84
C HIS A 73 -14.08 13.38 11.81
N SER A 74 -12.77 13.17 11.62
CA SER A 74 -12.00 13.90 10.59
C SER A 74 -12.52 13.62 9.18
N VAL A 75 -12.83 12.37 8.83
CA VAL A 75 -13.39 12.05 7.50
C VAL A 75 -14.80 12.62 7.32
N ASP A 76 -15.61 12.67 8.37
CA ASP A 76 -16.96 13.24 8.33
C ASP A 76 -16.93 14.78 8.24
N THR A 77 -15.94 15.44 8.85
CA THR A 77 -15.78 16.90 8.87
C THR A 77 -15.01 17.43 7.65
N ASP A 78 -13.86 16.86 7.33
CA ASP A 78 -12.89 17.38 6.35
C ASP A 78 -12.91 16.62 5.02
N GLY A 79 -13.56 15.46 4.99
CA GLY A 79 -13.42 14.51 3.89
C GLY A 79 -12.11 13.75 3.89
N PHE A 80 -11.83 13.05 2.79
CA PHE A 80 -10.58 12.33 2.64
C PHE A 80 -9.47 13.30 2.26
N THR A 81 -8.62 13.63 3.23
CA THR A 81 -7.43 14.47 3.03
C THR A 81 -6.21 13.66 2.56
N GLN A 82 -6.26 12.34 2.68
CA GLN A 82 -5.21 11.42 2.24
C GLN A 82 -5.83 10.20 1.55
N PRO A 83 -5.33 9.80 0.37
CA PRO A 83 -5.82 8.61 -0.32
C PRO A 83 -5.44 7.33 0.43
N VAL A 84 -6.15 6.25 0.11
CA VAL A 84 -5.77 4.88 0.46
C VAL A 84 -4.77 4.38 -0.57
N VAL A 85 -3.66 3.81 -0.13
CA VAL A 85 -2.62 3.29 -1.04
C VAL A 85 -2.99 1.86 -1.42
N VAL A 86 -3.03 1.57 -2.72
CA VAL A 86 -3.44 0.26 -3.24
C VAL A 86 -2.51 -0.21 -4.36
N PHE A 87 -2.49 -1.51 -4.61
CA PHE A 87 -2.04 -2.05 -5.90
C PHE A 87 -3.21 -2.73 -6.61
N GLN A 88 -3.14 -2.79 -7.93
CA GLN A 88 -4.15 -3.44 -8.76
C GLN A 88 -3.97 -4.96 -8.76
N THR A 89 -5.09 -5.68 -8.69
CA THR A 89 -5.19 -7.15 -8.76
C THR A 89 -6.15 -7.55 -9.86
N GLU A 90 -6.24 -8.84 -10.19
CA GLU A 90 -7.22 -9.37 -11.15
C GLU A 90 -8.67 -9.10 -10.73
N LYS A 91 -8.94 -9.00 -9.41
CA LYS A 91 -10.28 -8.90 -8.84
C LYS A 91 -10.64 -7.49 -8.33
N GLY A 92 -9.80 -6.49 -8.60
CA GLY A 92 -9.95 -5.14 -8.07
C GLY A 92 -8.66 -4.62 -7.47
N TYR A 93 -8.70 -4.10 -6.24
CA TYR A 93 -7.58 -3.44 -5.58
C TYR A 93 -7.29 -4.08 -4.21
N SER A 94 -6.01 -4.20 -3.88
CA SER A 94 -5.57 -4.64 -2.56
C SER A 94 -4.94 -3.47 -1.81
N ILE A 95 -5.41 -3.24 -0.58
CA ILE A 95 -4.98 -2.13 0.26
C ILE A 95 -3.58 -2.41 0.81
N VAL A 96 -2.66 -1.49 0.56
CA VAL A 96 -1.30 -1.46 1.11
C VAL A 96 -1.28 -0.67 2.40
N ASP A 97 -1.98 0.47 2.40
CA ASP A 97 -2.04 1.41 3.51
C ASP A 97 -3.36 2.20 3.50
N GLY A 98 -3.84 2.60 4.68
CA GLY A 98 -5.11 3.31 4.84
C GLY A 98 -6.32 2.40 5.04
N PHE A 99 -6.14 1.17 5.50
CA PHE A 99 -7.24 0.22 5.75
C PHE A 99 -8.36 0.77 6.65
N HIS A 100 -8.01 1.44 7.76
CA HIS A 100 -9.02 2.03 8.62
C HIS A 100 -9.79 3.16 7.92
N ARG A 101 -9.17 3.89 6.97
CA ARG A 101 -9.81 4.91 6.15
C ARG A 101 -10.81 4.30 5.15
N SER A 102 -10.44 3.21 4.49
CA SER A 102 -11.34 2.56 3.51
C SER A 102 -12.64 2.07 4.16
N GLY A 103 -12.57 1.58 5.41
CA GLY A 103 -13.73 1.11 6.17
C GLY A 103 -14.73 2.19 6.59
N LEU A 104 -14.38 3.48 6.52
CA LEU A 104 -15.24 4.59 6.95
C LEU A 104 -16.27 5.02 5.89
N CYS A 105 -16.08 4.61 4.64
CA CYS A 105 -16.97 4.99 3.52
C CYS A 105 -18.38 4.39 3.61
N ARG A 106 -18.54 3.26 4.32
CA ARG A 106 -19.84 2.56 4.42
C ARG A 106 -20.88 3.29 5.28
N LYS A 107 -20.50 4.33 6.03
CA LYS A 107 -21.36 5.04 6.99
C LYS A 107 -21.20 6.57 6.93
N ARG A 108 -20.97 7.14 5.74
CA ARG A 108 -20.97 8.60 5.51
C ARG A 108 -22.38 9.11 5.24
N LEU A 109 -22.58 10.40 5.51
CA LEU A 109 -23.80 11.14 5.18
C LEU A 109 -23.98 11.20 3.64
N ALA A 110 -25.23 11.15 3.18
CA ALA A 110 -25.58 10.98 1.76
C ALA A 110 -25.05 12.06 0.79
N HIS A 111 -24.63 13.23 1.28
CA HIS A 111 -24.01 14.29 0.47
C HIS A 111 -22.54 14.03 0.12
N PHE A 112 -21.90 13.05 0.77
CA PHE A 112 -20.58 12.57 0.38
C PHE A 112 -20.71 11.30 -0.45
N THR A 113 -19.83 11.12 -1.45
CA THR A 113 -19.76 9.96 -2.36
C THR A 113 -19.87 8.64 -1.58
N SER A 114 -21.09 8.15 -1.44
CA SER A 114 -21.40 7.00 -0.60
C SER A 114 -20.89 5.74 -1.28
N GLY A 115 -20.04 4.99 -0.60
CA GLY A 115 -19.49 3.74 -1.12
C GLY A 115 -18.24 3.86 -1.99
N TYR A 116 -17.66 5.06 -2.18
CA TYR A 116 -16.40 5.24 -2.91
C TYR A 116 -15.26 5.70 -2.00
N VAL A 117 -14.06 5.18 -2.25
CA VAL A 117 -12.83 5.49 -1.52
C VAL A 117 -11.83 6.13 -2.50
N PRO A 118 -11.16 7.24 -2.15
CA PRO A 118 -10.08 7.77 -2.96
C PRO A 118 -8.83 6.92 -2.78
N VAL A 119 -8.25 6.47 -3.89
CA VAL A 119 -7.07 5.60 -3.90
C VAL A 119 -5.97 6.15 -4.79
N THR A 120 -4.74 5.81 -4.42
CA THR A 120 -3.54 6.01 -5.23
C THR A 120 -2.89 4.66 -5.51
N LEU A 121 -2.45 4.44 -6.75
CA LEU A 121 -1.95 3.15 -7.21
C LEU A 121 -0.43 3.10 -7.13
N ILE A 122 0.10 2.11 -6.44
CA ILE A 122 1.51 1.73 -6.53
C ILE A 122 1.71 0.67 -7.61
N ARG A 123 2.91 0.65 -8.22
CA ARG A 123 3.25 -0.32 -9.27
C ARG A 123 3.21 -1.75 -8.72
N ASN A 124 2.59 -2.65 -9.47
CA ASN A 124 2.42 -4.05 -9.09
C ASN A 124 3.70 -4.86 -9.33
N ASP A 125 4.66 -4.78 -8.41
CA ASP A 125 5.69 -5.81 -8.22
C ASP A 125 5.41 -6.46 -6.87
N ARG A 126 5.09 -7.77 -6.85
CA ARG A 126 4.63 -8.49 -5.65
C ARG A 126 5.60 -8.35 -4.48
N GLY A 127 6.91 -8.41 -4.74
CA GLY A 127 7.92 -8.17 -3.70
C GLY A 127 7.94 -6.71 -3.25
N ALA A 128 7.78 -5.77 -4.18
CA ALA A 128 7.72 -4.34 -3.87
C ALA A 128 6.47 -3.95 -3.09
N ASN A 129 5.35 -4.66 -3.25
CA ASN A 129 4.11 -4.42 -2.51
C ASN A 129 4.27 -4.77 -1.02
N MET A 130 4.85 -5.94 -0.71
CA MET A 130 5.13 -6.35 0.68
C MET A 130 6.14 -5.39 1.32
N ALA A 131 7.24 -5.08 0.63
CA ALA A 131 8.20 -4.08 1.08
C ALA A 131 7.57 -2.70 1.28
N SER A 132 6.69 -2.25 0.39
CA SER A 132 5.98 -0.97 0.50
C SER A 132 5.05 -0.92 1.72
N THR A 133 4.25 -1.95 1.98
CA THR A 133 3.43 -2.06 3.19
C THR A 133 4.30 -1.95 4.45
N ILE A 134 5.46 -2.62 4.47
CA ILE A 134 6.36 -2.59 5.62
C ILE A 134 7.04 -1.21 5.76
N ARG A 135 7.52 -0.61 4.67
CA ARG A 135 8.07 0.76 4.67
C ARG A 135 7.07 1.77 5.21
N HIS A 136 5.82 1.73 4.75
CA HIS A 136 4.78 2.64 5.22
C HIS A 136 4.43 2.44 6.70
N ASN A 137 4.37 1.19 7.17
CA ASN A 137 4.10 0.89 8.58
C ASN A 137 5.28 1.28 9.49
N ARG A 138 6.51 0.94 9.08
CA ARG A 138 7.76 1.19 9.83
C ARG A 138 8.12 2.68 9.86
N ALA A 139 8.02 3.40 8.73
CA ALA A 139 8.26 4.84 8.68
C ALA A 139 7.30 5.65 9.55
N ARG A 140 6.10 5.10 9.84
CA ARG A 140 5.11 5.70 10.75
C ARG A 140 5.26 5.26 12.21
N GLY A 141 6.28 4.46 12.54
CA GLY A 141 6.57 4.01 13.90
C GLY A 141 5.61 2.96 14.48
N LYS A 142 4.76 2.34 13.66
CA LYS A 142 3.81 1.30 14.10
C LYS A 142 4.38 -0.08 13.83
N HIS A 143 5.01 -0.69 14.83
CA HIS A 143 5.38 -2.10 14.82
C HIS A 143 4.26 -2.91 15.46
N HIS A 144 3.61 -3.85 14.74
CA HIS A 144 3.20 -5.16 15.30
C HIS A 144 2.42 -6.11 14.35
N ILE A 145 2.79 -7.41 14.41
CA ILE A 145 2.11 -8.71 14.09
C ILE A 145 2.10 -9.26 12.64
N THR A 146 3.23 -9.19 11.94
CA THR A 146 3.70 -10.37 11.20
C THR A 146 5.13 -10.61 11.69
N PRO A 147 5.52 -11.83 12.10
CA PRO A 147 6.90 -12.07 12.49
C PRO A 147 7.81 -11.62 11.36
N MET A 148 8.73 -10.70 11.64
CA MET A 148 9.60 -10.14 10.60
C MET A 148 10.42 -11.25 9.92
N SER A 149 10.62 -12.37 10.62
CA SER A 149 11.17 -13.62 10.09
C SER A 149 10.34 -14.24 8.96
N ASP A 150 9.01 -14.22 9.05
CA ASP A 150 8.14 -14.79 8.00
C ASP A 150 8.17 -13.92 6.73
N ILE A 151 8.19 -12.60 6.91
CA ILE A 151 8.36 -11.62 5.83
C ILE A 151 9.71 -11.80 5.13
N VAL A 152 10.79 -11.86 5.91
CA VAL A 152 12.15 -12.05 5.36
C VAL A 152 12.23 -13.38 4.60
N ARG A 153 11.60 -14.44 5.12
CA ARG A 153 11.50 -15.74 4.44
C ARG A 153 10.76 -15.65 3.12
N GLU A 154 9.63 -14.97 3.09
CA GLU A 154 8.85 -14.82 1.86
C GLU A 154 9.59 -13.97 0.81
N LEU A 155 10.22 -12.85 1.20
CA LEU A 155 11.07 -12.06 0.30
C LEU A 155 12.23 -12.87 -0.28
N TYR A 156 12.85 -13.71 0.54
CA TYR A 156 13.93 -14.58 0.11
C TYR A 156 13.45 -15.62 -0.91
N HIS A 157 12.28 -16.25 -0.68
CA HIS A 157 11.67 -17.15 -1.67
C HIS A 157 11.24 -16.46 -2.96
N LEU A 158 11.01 -15.14 -2.92
CA LEU A 158 10.81 -14.30 -4.11
C LEU A 158 12.12 -13.90 -4.81
N GLY A 159 13.27 -14.41 -4.36
CA GLY A 159 14.59 -14.20 -4.97
C GLY A 159 15.28 -12.89 -4.57
N TRP A 160 14.88 -12.26 -3.45
CA TRP A 160 15.52 -11.02 -2.99
C TRP A 160 16.83 -11.31 -2.26
N SER A 161 17.87 -10.52 -2.55
CA SER A 161 19.14 -10.59 -1.83
C SER A 161 19.03 -9.95 -0.44
N ASP A 162 19.96 -10.32 0.46
CA ASP A 162 20.01 -9.76 1.82
C ASP A 162 20.20 -8.23 1.79
N GLU A 163 20.95 -7.70 0.81
CA GLU A 163 21.15 -6.26 0.60
C GLU A 163 19.84 -5.57 0.22
N ARG A 164 19.08 -6.18 -0.70
CA ARG A 164 17.78 -5.65 -1.12
C ARG A 164 16.80 -5.66 0.03
N ILE A 165 16.75 -6.74 0.81
CA ILE A 165 15.88 -6.86 2.00
C ILE A 165 16.27 -5.83 3.06
N SER A 166 17.56 -5.68 3.35
CA SER A 166 18.09 -4.68 4.31
C SER A 166 17.68 -3.26 3.92
N GLN A 167 17.89 -2.89 2.65
CA GLN A 167 17.54 -1.57 2.12
C GLN A 167 16.03 -1.31 2.15
N GLU A 168 15.24 -2.28 1.69
CA GLU A 168 13.79 -2.13 1.53
C GLU A 168 13.04 -2.20 2.87
N LEU A 169 13.54 -2.95 3.84
CA LEU A 169 12.92 -3.06 5.17
C LEU A 169 13.51 -2.08 6.19
N GLY A 170 14.58 -1.34 5.84
CA GLY A 170 15.27 -0.41 6.73
C GLY A 170 15.98 -1.11 7.89
N MET A 171 16.59 -2.27 7.62
CA MET A 171 17.21 -3.18 8.58
C MET A 171 18.71 -3.25 8.36
N ASP A 172 19.49 -3.51 9.40
CA ASP A 172 20.91 -3.86 9.23
C ASP A 172 21.02 -5.29 8.64
N ARG A 173 22.09 -5.57 7.90
CA ARG A 173 22.42 -6.92 7.39
C ARG A 173 22.43 -7.96 8.51
N ASP A 174 22.97 -7.63 9.68
CA ASP A 174 22.99 -8.55 10.83
C ASP A 174 21.57 -8.85 11.36
N GLU A 175 20.65 -7.89 11.23
CA GLU A 175 19.25 -8.08 11.57
C GLU A 175 18.56 -9.03 10.59
N VAL A 176 18.81 -8.86 9.28
CA VAL A 176 18.30 -9.74 8.22
C VAL A 176 18.83 -11.16 8.39
N LEU A 177 20.12 -11.33 8.65
CA LEU A 177 20.75 -12.64 8.86
C LEU A 177 20.15 -13.39 10.06
N ARG A 178 19.96 -12.71 11.20
CA ARG A 178 19.30 -13.32 12.37
C ARG A 178 17.87 -13.76 12.07
N LEU A 179 17.12 -12.98 11.31
CA LEU A 179 15.75 -13.34 10.94
C LEU A 179 15.67 -14.48 9.92
N ARG A 180 16.65 -14.61 9.02
CA ARG A 180 16.81 -15.79 8.16
C ARG A 180 17.11 -17.06 8.96
N GLN A 181 17.94 -16.96 10.00
CA GLN A 181 18.22 -18.09 10.90
C GLN A 181 16.97 -18.52 11.68
N ILE A 182 16.21 -17.56 12.21
CA ILE A 182 14.97 -17.81 12.95
C ILE A 182 13.89 -18.44 12.05
N SER A 183 13.86 -18.08 10.76
CA SER A 183 12.86 -18.58 9.80
C SER A 183 13.17 -19.95 9.17
N GLY A 184 14.34 -20.53 9.48
CA GLY A 184 14.70 -21.88 9.05
C GLY A 184 15.12 -22.02 7.58
N ILE A 185 15.51 -20.92 6.93
CA ILE A 185 16.03 -20.94 5.55
C ILE A 185 17.40 -21.64 5.56
N THR A 186 17.39 -22.90 5.17
CA THR A 186 18.47 -23.88 5.35
C THR A 186 19.54 -23.84 4.25
N GLU A 187 19.35 -23.03 3.21
CA GLU A 187 20.35 -22.83 2.13
C GLU A 187 21.65 -22.19 2.64
N VAL A 188 21.64 -21.63 3.86
CA VAL A 188 22.80 -21.09 4.59
C VAL A 188 23.86 -22.17 4.91
N PHE A 189 23.51 -23.46 4.89
CA PHE A 189 24.48 -24.51 5.21
C PHE A 189 25.38 -24.93 4.04
N SER A 190 25.32 -24.25 2.90
CA SER A 190 26.20 -24.54 1.76
C SER A 190 27.45 -23.65 1.66
N ASP A 191 27.44 -22.45 2.26
CA ASP A 191 28.52 -21.44 2.06
C ASP A 191 29.12 -20.84 3.34
N GLN A 192 28.92 -21.49 4.50
CA GLN A 192 29.70 -21.13 5.70
C GLN A 192 30.84 -22.12 5.90
N ASP A 193 32.03 -21.71 5.44
CA ASP A 193 33.30 -22.26 5.93
C ASP A 193 33.31 -22.14 7.46
N TYR A 194 33.08 -23.27 8.12
CA TYR A 194 33.24 -23.40 9.56
C TYR A 194 34.69 -23.05 9.94
N SER A 195 34.92 -21.82 10.42
CA SER A 195 36.16 -21.51 11.09
C SER A 195 36.18 -22.29 12.40
N LYS A 196 36.95 -23.39 12.43
CA LYS A 196 37.23 -24.17 13.63
C LYS A 196 37.84 -23.26 14.69
N ALA A 197 37.06 -22.90 15.71
CA ALA A 197 37.56 -22.22 16.89
C ALA A 197 37.29 -23.06 18.13
N TRP A 198 38.11 -24.08 18.35
CA TRP A 198 38.38 -24.67 19.68
C TRP A 198 39.79 -25.24 19.69
N SER A 199 40.71 -24.56 20.35
CA SER A 199 41.88 -25.20 20.97
C SER A 199 41.97 -24.68 22.40
N VAL A 200 41.47 -25.49 23.34
CA VAL A 200 41.85 -25.36 24.75
C VAL A 200 43.24 -25.99 24.85
N SER A 201 44.21 -25.21 25.31
CA SER A 201 45.49 -25.70 25.83
C SER A 201 45.97 -24.72 26.88
#